data_AF-A0A0G1BIG2-F1
#
_entry.id   AF-A0A0G1BIG2-F1
#
_cell.length_a   1.000
_cell.length_b   1.000
_cell.length_c   1.000
_cell.angle_alpha   90.00
_cell.angle_beta   90.00
_cell.angle_gamma   90.00
#
_symmetry.space_group_name_H-M   'P 1'
#
loop_
_entity.id
_entity.type
_entity.pdbx_description
1 polymer ?
#
loop_
_entity_poly.entity_id
_entity_poly.type
_entity_poly.pdbx_seq_one_letter_code
_entity_poly.pdbx_strand_id
1 'polypeptide(L)'
;MCGRAGTILAFVPAEKFTLLSGEDALTNYQFNKKVIDHLFCSICGIKAFGKGKDNDGNDTVAVNVRCLDGVDIESLSPYQYDGKNV
;
A
#
# COMPACT_ATOMS: atom_id res chain seq x y z
N MET A 1 9.79 -6.00 -6.27
CA MET A 1 9.49 -5.52 -4.91
C MET A 1 8.15 -6.05 -4.44
N CYS A 2 7.02 -5.69 -5.09
CA CYS A 2 5.66 -6.08 -4.66
C CYS A 2 5.45 -7.59 -4.48
N GLY A 3 5.95 -8.41 -5.42
CA GLY A 3 5.87 -9.87 -5.31
C GLY A 3 6.59 -10.46 -4.08
N ARG A 4 7.63 -9.79 -3.55
CA ARG A 4 8.28 -10.20 -2.28
C ARG A 4 7.50 -9.71 -1.06
N ALA A 5 6.77 -8.61 -1.18
CA ALA A 5 6.01 -8.02 -0.09
C ALA A 5 4.69 -8.77 0.19
N GLY A 6 4.11 -9.45 -0.81
CA GLY A 6 2.93 -10.31 -0.61
C GLY A 6 1.66 -9.59 -0.16
N THR A 7 1.58 -8.27 -0.39
CA THR A 7 0.43 -7.44 0.00
C THR A 7 -0.77 -7.69 -0.91
N ILE A 8 -1.98 -7.62 -0.35
CA ILE A 8 -3.22 -7.51 -1.12
C ILE A 8 -3.66 -6.06 -0.98
N LEU A 9 -3.77 -5.33 -2.09
CA LEU A 9 -3.96 -3.88 -2.05
C LEU A 9 -5.37 -3.49 -2.52
N ALA A 10 -6.01 -2.63 -1.73
CA ALA A 10 -7.16 -1.85 -2.13
C ALA A 10 -6.74 -0.38 -2.32
N PHE A 11 -7.14 0.23 -3.42
CA PHE A 11 -6.77 1.61 -3.75
C PHE A 11 -7.93 2.54 -3.42
N VAL A 12 -7.64 3.62 -2.71
CA VAL A 12 -8.63 4.67 -2.36
C VAL A 12 -8.08 6.06 -2.71
N PRO A 13 -8.94 7.04 -3.02
CA PRO A 13 -8.51 8.43 -3.13
C PRO A 13 -7.85 8.90 -1.83
N ALA A 14 -6.78 9.68 -1.91
CA ALA A 14 -6.06 10.14 -0.73
C ALA A 14 -6.94 10.95 0.23
N GLU A 15 -7.93 11.69 -0.29
CA GLU A 15 -8.93 12.43 0.49
C GLU A 15 -9.85 11.52 1.35
N LYS A 16 -9.95 10.23 1.03
CA LYS A 16 -10.72 9.24 1.81
C LYS A 16 -9.87 8.43 2.78
N PHE A 17 -8.61 8.80 2.94
CA PHE A 17 -7.68 8.17 3.86
C PHE A 17 -7.24 9.16 4.93
N THR A 18 -7.23 8.72 6.19
CA THR A 18 -6.68 9.51 7.31
C THR A 18 -5.79 8.62 8.15
N LEU A 19 -4.53 9.03 8.31
CA LEU A 19 -3.61 8.38 9.23
C LEU A 19 -3.91 8.85 10.65
N LEU A 20 -4.41 7.96 11.50
CA LEU A 20 -4.79 8.32 12.87
C LEU A 20 -3.57 8.40 13.81
N SER A 21 -2.53 7.61 13.57
CA SER A 21 -1.35 7.52 14.44
C SER A 21 -0.15 6.85 13.76
N GLY A 22 1.04 7.01 14.35
CA GLY A 22 2.24 6.26 13.97
C GLY A 22 3.00 6.81 12.77
N GLU A 23 2.74 8.06 12.36
CA GLU A 23 3.45 8.74 11.27
C GLU A 23 4.95 8.82 11.52
N ASP A 24 5.35 9.06 12.76
CA ASP A 24 6.72 9.12 13.25
C ASP A 24 7.48 7.79 13.14
N ALA A 25 6.75 6.67 13.14
CA ALA A 25 7.31 5.33 12.98
C ALA A 25 7.31 4.85 11.52
N LEU A 26 6.83 5.63 10.54
CA LEU A 26 6.82 5.23 9.14
C LEU A 26 8.19 5.46 8.49
N THR A 27 8.69 4.40 7.84
CA THR A 27 9.82 4.49 6.92
C THR A 27 9.33 4.45 5.49
N ASN A 28 9.80 5.40 4.68
CA ASN A 28 9.54 5.42 3.25
C ASN A 28 10.66 4.70 2.49
N TYR A 29 10.28 3.78 1.62
CA TYR A 29 11.17 3.19 0.64
C TYR A 29 10.65 3.46 -0.78
N GLN A 30 11.47 4.13 -1.58
CA GLN A 30 11.21 4.33 -3.01
C GLN A 30 12.25 3.56 -3.83
N PHE A 31 11.83 3.00 -4.96
CA PHE A 31 12.71 2.33 -5.91
C PHE A 31 12.30 2.64 -7.35
N ASN A 32 13.12 2.25 -8.33
CA ASN A 32 12.88 2.44 -9.76
C ASN A 32 12.58 3.93 -10.09
N LYS A 33 11.41 4.23 -10.68
CA LYS A 33 10.98 5.58 -11.06
C LYS A 33 10.70 6.50 -9.85
N LYS A 34 10.69 5.97 -8.62
CA LYS A 34 10.41 6.71 -7.38
C LYS A 34 9.04 7.43 -7.38
N VAL A 35 8.05 6.80 -7.98
CA VAL A 35 6.68 7.34 -8.12
C VAL A 35 5.70 6.79 -7.08
N ILE A 36 6.14 5.85 -6.23
CA ILE A 36 5.33 5.25 -5.17
C ILE A 36 6.14 5.27 -3.88
N ASP A 37 5.52 5.78 -2.81
CA ASP A 37 6.01 5.72 -1.45
C ASP A 37 5.60 4.38 -0.82
N HIS A 38 6.55 3.46 -0.69
CA HIS A 38 6.30 2.20 0.00
C HIS A 38 6.58 2.35 1.49
N LEU A 39 5.54 2.74 2.22
CA LEU A 39 5.60 2.99 3.65
C LEU A 39 5.54 1.68 4.43
N PHE A 40 6.35 1.57 5.48
CA PHE A 40 6.31 0.48 6.44
C PHE A 40 6.69 0.96 7.83
N CYS A 41 6.18 0.30 8.87
CA CYS A 41 6.57 0.59 10.24
C CYS A 41 8.04 0.21 10.47
N SER A 42 8.86 1.13 10.96
CA SER A 42 10.28 0.90 11.29
C SER A 42 10.46 -0.09 12.44
N ILE A 43 9.43 -0.26 13.28
CA ILE A 43 9.48 -1.10 14.48
C ILE A 43 9.11 -2.55 14.15
N CYS A 44 7.98 -2.79 13.48
CA CYS A 44 7.49 -4.14 13.20
C CYS A 44 7.63 -4.59 11.73
N GLY A 45 8.02 -3.69 10.82
CA GLY A 45 8.22 -4.00 9.40
C GLY A 45 6.94 -4.08 8.55
N ILE A 46 5.75 -3.96 9.15
CA ILE A 46 4.48 -4.10 8.45
C ILE A 46 4.22 -2.94 7.48
N LYS A 47 3.80 -3.29 6.27
CA LYS A 47 3.35 -2.37 5.20
C LYS A 47 1.83 -2.24 5.25
N ALA A 48 1.32 -1.33 6.07
CA ALA A 48 -0.12 -1.09 6.19
C ALA A 48 -0.70 -0.36 4.98
N PHE A 49 0.07 0.57 4.40
CA PHE A 49 -0.32 1.29 3.20
C PHE A 49 0.89 1.84 2.43
N GLY A 50 0.67 2.30 1.21
CA GLY A 50 1.60 3.11 0.43
C GLY A 50 0.89 4.28 -0.23
N LYS A 51 1.64 5.29 -0.69
CA LYS A 51 1.09 6.46 -1.39
C LYS A 51 1.60 6.52 -2.82
N GLY A 52 0.79 6.99 -3.75
CA GLY A 52 1.17 7.14 -5.14
C GLY A 52 0.13 7.93 -5.92
N LYS A 53 0.12 7.76 -7.25
CA LYS A 53 -0.89 8.34 -8.13
C LYS A 53 -1.65 7.24 -8.88
N ASP A 54 -2.92 7.50 -9.16
CA ASP A 54 -3.71 6.66 -10.07
C ASP A 54 -3.36 6.93 -11.54
N ASN A 55 -4.06 6.27 -12.47
CA ASN A 55 -3.82 6.41 -13.91
C ASN A 55 -4.14 7.82 -14.45
N ASP A 56 -4.98 8.57 -13.74
CA ASP A 56 -5.38 9.94 -14.09
C ASP A 56 -4.50 11.00 -13.40
N GLY A 57 -3.55 10.58 -12.56
CA GLY A 57 -2.60 11.44 -11.85
C GLY A 57 -3.09 11.93 -10.48
N ASN A 58 -4.27 11.49 -10.01
CA ASN A 58 -4.80 11.86 -8.71
C ASN A 58 -4.06 11.13 -7.59
N ASP A 59 -3.94 11.77 -6.43
CA ASP A 59 -3.29 11.14 -5.27
C ASP A 59 -4.13 9.98 -4.74
N THR A 60 -3.48 8.82 -4.58
CA THR A 60 -4.10 7.58 -4.11
C THR A 60 -3.30 6.94 -2.97
N VAL A 61 -4.01 6.21 -2.11
CA VAL A 61 -3.43 5.39 -1.07
C VAL A 61 -3.76 3.93 -1.36
N ALA A 62 -2.71 3.10 -1.41
CA ALA A 62 -2.84 1.65 -1.54
C ALA A 62 -2.83 1.03 -0.14
N VAL A 63 -3.99 0.63 0.36
CA VAL A 63 -4.17 0.01 1.68
C VAL A 63 -3.95 -1.49 1.58
N ASN A 64 -3.10 -2.06 2.43
CA ASN A 64 -2.92 -3.50 2.54
C ASN A 64 -4.09 -4.10 3.33
N VAL A 65 -5.00 -4.79 2.66
CA VAL A 65 -6.22 -5.33 3.29
C VAL A 65 -5.92 -6.41 4.32
N ARG A 66 -4.73 -7.03 4.27
CA ARG A 66 -4.24 -7.95 5.31
C ARG A 66 -4.05 -7.28 6.69
N CYS A 67 -4.03 -5.95 6.74
CA CYS A 67 -3.88 -5.16 7.96
C CYS A 67 -5.21 -4.59 8.46
N LEU A 68 -6.35 -4.94 7.84
CA LEU A 68 -7.66 -4.46 8.26
C LEU A 68 -8.32 -5.47 9.18
N ASP A 69 -8.89 -4.98 10.28
CA ASP A 69 -9.67 -5.80 11.21
C ASP A 69 -10.96 -6.29 10.56
N GLY A 70 -11.34 -7.53 10.84
CA GLY A 70 -12.61 -8.12 10.39
C GLY A 70 -12.67 -8.49 8.90
N VAL A 71 -11.56 -8.38 8.16
CA VAL A 71 -11.49 -8.82 6.77
C VAL A 71 -11.09 -10.30 6.71
N ASP A 72 -11.97 -11.14 6.16
CA ASP A 72 -11.64 -12.53 5.82
C ASP A 72 -10.85 -12.56 4.50
N ILE A 73 -9.53 -12.72 4.61
CA ILE A 73 -8.64 -12.72 3.45
C ILE A 73 -8.86 -13.91 2.53
N GLU A 74 -9.27 -15.07 3.07
CA GLU A 74 -9.47 -16.29 2.29
C GLU A 74 -10.73 -16.20 1.42
N SER A 75 -11.68 -15.34 1.79
CA SER A 75 -12.86 -15.05 0.99
C SER A 75 -12.62 -14.10 -0.19
N LEU A 76 -11.47 -13.41 -0.21
CA LEU A 76 -11.18 -12.40 -1.24
C LEU A 76 -10.76 -13.06 -2.56
N SER A 77 -11.17 -12.46 -3.67
CA SER A 77 -10.71 -12.80 -5.02
C SER A 77 -9.82 -11.70 -5.61
N PRO A 78 -8.56 -11.53 -5.14
CA PRO A 78 -7.69 -10.47 -5.63
C PRO A 78 -7.26 -10.74 -7.07
N TYR A 79 -7.26 -9.69 -7.90
CA TYR A 79 -6.65 -9.76 -9.23
C TYR A 79 -5.13 -9.64 -9.11
N GLN A 80 -4.40 -10.45 -9.88
CA GLN A 80 -2.95 -10.34 -9.96
C GLN A 80 -2.56 -9.19 -10.89
N TYR A 81 -1.65 -8.33 -10.42
CA TYR A 81 -1.11 -7.23 -11.21
C TYR A 81 0.39 -7.43 -11.42
N ASP A 82 0.81 -7.53 -12.68
CA ASP A 82 2.22 -7.65 -13.03
C ASP A 82 2.92 -6.29 -13.04
N GLY A 83 3.23 -5.76 -11.86
CA GLY A 83 3.97 -4.50 -11.72
C GLY A 83 5.45 -4.57 -12.13
N LYS A 84 5.98 -5.73 -12.56
CA LYS A 84 7.40 -5.86 -12.97
C LYS A 84 7.60 -5.40 -14.42
N ASN A 85 6.60 -5.61 -15.27
CA ASN A 85 6.69 -5.39 -16.72
C ASN A 85 5.92 -4.13 -17.19
N VAL A 86 5.67 -3.16 -16.30
CA VAL A 86 4.98 -1.88 -16.56
C VAL A 86 5.90 -0.68 -16.32
#